data_AF-A0A1V9Z8Q8-F1
#
_entry.id   AF-A0A1V9Z8Q8-F1
#
_cell.length_a   1.000
_cell.length_b   1.000
_cell.length_c   1.000
_cell.angle_alpha   90.00
_cell.angle_beta   90.00
_cell.angle_gamma   90.00
#
_symmetry.space_group_name_H-M   'P 1'
#
loop_
_entity.id
_entity.type
_entity.pdbx_description
1 polymer ?
#
loop_
_entity_poly.entity_id
_entity_poly.type
_entity_poly.pdbx_seq_one_letter_code
_entity_poly.pdbx_strand_id
1 'polypeptide(L)'
;MVIDAILTAFMVVSYTCAIFITPSLSVQAHLASSEDNATTENEARFCEKCDAIKPEDFHHCSVCGRCISHMDHHCPWTSNCVGLRTKKVFILFLFYTSISCLWSGALLINSKHSIFVSIITALSFGIGNLLGGYFVFHLYLLWQGKTTLDFMAGRSGNKLGFVANFRVNFGHEWWLYPFPILPPSIRHGQLMRSDDECAKLHGDII
;
A
#
# COMPACT_ATOMS: atom_id res chain seq x y z
N MET A 1 2.90 3.74 -29.25
CA MET A 1 2.95 2.27 -29.16
C MET A 1 3.90 1.79 -28.06
N VAL A 2 5.19 2.17 -28.05
CA VAL A 2 6.14 1.71 -27.01
C VAL A 2 5.77 2.18 -25.60
N ILE A 3 5.49 3.48 -25.40
CA ILE A 3 5.12 4.04 -24.09
C ILE A 3 3.87 3.37 -23.52
N ASP A 4 2.86 3.20 -24.37
CA ASP A 4 1.58 2.57 -24.02
C ASP A 4 1.76 1.10 -23.58
N ALA A 5 2.60 0.34 -24.30
CA ALA A 5 2.96 -1.02 -23.93
C ALA A 5 3.71 -1.09 -22.58
N ILE A 6 4.63 -0.15 -22.32
CA ILE A 6 5.36 -0.08 -21.05
C ILE A 6 4.39 0.21 -19.90
N LEU A 7 3.56 1.25 -20.02
CA LEU A 7 2.58 1.62 -19.00
C LEU A 7 1.60 0.48 -18.72
N THR A 8 1.11 -0.17 -19.78
CA THR A 8 0.23 -1.34 -19.66
C THR A 8 0.92 -2.50 -18.96
N ALA A 9 2.18 -2.79 -19.26
CA ALA A 9 2.93 -3.85 -18.59
C ALA A 9 3.07 -3.56 -17.09
N PHE A 10 3.45 -2.34 -16.70
CA PHE A 10 3.55 -1.96 -15.29
C PHE A 10 2.18 -1.98 -14.58
N MET A 11 1.12 -1.53 -15.24
CA MET A 11 -0.25 -1.61 -14.75
C MET A 11 -0.67 -3.05 -14.48
N VAL A 12 -0.47 -3.96 -15.45
CA VAL A 12 -0.84 -5.37 -15.32
C VAL A 12 -0.03 -6.04 -14.21
N VAL A 13 1.30 -5.86 -14.20
CA VAL A 13 2.15 -6.49 -13.18
C VAL A 13 1.81 -5.98 -11.79
N SER A 14 1.64 -4.67 -11.60
CA SER A 14 1.25 -4.12 -10.29
C SER A 14 -0.12 -4.60 -9.83
N TYR A 15 -1.09 -4.69 -10.72
CA TYR A 15 -2.42 -5.25 -10.43
C TYR A 15 -2.36 -6.74 -10.06
N THR A 16 -1.63 -7.55 -10.83
CA THR A 16 -1.39 -8.97 -10.54
C THR A 16 -0.73 -9.13 -9.17
N CYS A 17 0.30 -8.34 -8.86
CA CYS A 17 0.92 -8.34 -7.55
C CYS A 17 -0.08 -7.95 -6.43
N ALA A 18 -0.93 -6.94 -6.64
CA ALA A 18 -1.92 -6.52 -5.65
C ALA A 18 -2.97 -7.60 -5.35
N ILE A 19 -3.32 -8.44 -6.33
CA ILE A 19 -4.22 -9.59 -6.14
C ILE A 19 -3.51 -10.72 -5.39
N PHE A 20 -2.34 -11.14 -5.87
CA PHE A 20 -1.76 -12.43 -5.46
C PHE A 20 -0.75 -12.35 -4.32
N ILE A 21 -0.22 -11.17 -3.98
CA ILE A 21 0.65 -11.02 -2.81
C ILE A 21 -0.21 -11.17 -1.54
N THR A 22 0.14 -12.16 -0.72
CA THR A 22 -0.52 -12.38 0.58
C THR A 22 -0.43 -11.12 1.44
N PRO A 23 -1.54 -10.60 1.99
CA PRO A 23 -1.56 -9.34 2.70
C PRO A 23 -1.06 -9.46 4.14
N SER A 24 -1.14 -10.66 4.72
CA SER A 24 -0.69 -10.96 6.08
C SER A 24 0.80 -11.26 6.11
N LEU A 25 1.51 -10.64 7.05
CA LEU A 25 2.76 -11.15 7.58
C LEU A 25 2.46 -12.21 8.66
N SER A 26 3.34 -13.18 8.86
CA SER A 26 3.14 -14.20 9.89
C SER A 26 3.16 -13.54 11.28
N VAL A 27 2.02 -13.63 12.00
CA VAL A 27 1.89 -13.15 13.38
C VAL A 27 2.96 -13.80 14.28
N GLN A 28 3.32 -15.06 14.00
CA GLN A 28 4.39 -15.78 14.71
C GLN A 28 5.78 -15.13 14.53
N ALA A 29 6.12 -14.58 13.35
CA ALA A 29 7.40 -13.87 13.18
C ALA A 29 7.44 -12.58 14.00
N HIS A 30 6.29 -11.92 14.13
CA HIS A 30 6.14 -10.76 15.00
C HIS A 30 6.35 -11.08 16.47
N LEU A 31 5.68 -12.13 16.96
CA LEU A 31 5.78 -12.54 18.35
C LEU A 31 7.21 -12.98 18.69
N ALA A 32 7.87 -13.72 17.78
CA ALA A 32 9.26 -14.12 17.93
C ALA A 32 10.23 -12.93 18.00
N SER A 33 9.96 -11.82 17.28
CA SER A 33 10.77 -10.59 17.38
C SER A 33 10.50 -9.76 18.64
N SER A 34 9.37 -10.00 19.33
CA SER A 34 8.98 -9.23 20.52
C SER A 34 9.46 -9.84 21.84
N GLU A 35 9.86 -11.12 21.85
CA GLU A 35 10.38 -11.79 23.06
C GLU A 35 11.71 -11.20 23.55
N ASP A 36 12.51 -10.58 22.65
CA ASP A 36 13.78 -9.94 23.00
C ASP A 36 13.64 -8.52 23.60
N ASN A 37 12.44 -7.94 23.67
CA ASN A 37 12.23 -6.53 24.08
C ASN A 37 11.06 -6.35 25.07
N ALA A 38 11.02 -7.21 26.09
CA ALA A 38 10.01 -7.26 27.14
C ALA A 38 10.06 -6.08 28.15
N THR A 39 9.98 -4.83 27.68
CA THR A 39 9.95 -3.64 28.56
C THR A 39 8.96 -2.54 28.15
N THR A 40 8.03 -2.76 27.22
CA THR A 40 6.96 -1.78 26.96
C THR A 40 5.59 -2.43 27.04
N GLU A 41 4.78 -1.95 27.99
CA GLU A 41 3.37 -2.29 28.23
C GLU A 41 2.49 -1.86 27.06
N ASN A 42 2.66 -2.49 25.91
CA ASN A 42 1.76 -2.30 24.79
C ASN A 42 0.68 -3.40 24.84
N GLU A 43 -0.58 -3.02 25.07
CA GLU A 43 -1.71 -3.94 25.24
C GLU A 43 -1.97 -4.74 23.95
N ALA A 44 -1.21 -5.81 23.74
CA ALA A 44 -1.50 -6.78 22.70
C ALA A 44 -2.91 -7.34 22.95
N ARG A 45 -3.82 -7.08 22.01
CA ARG A 45 -5.22 -7.51 22.13
C ARG A 45 -5.35 -8.94 21.65
N PHE A 46 -6.36 -9.67 22.11
CA PHE A 46 -6.63 -11.01 21.57
C PHE A 46 -7.57 -10.93 20.37
N CYS A 47 -7.31 -11.73 19.32
CA CYS A 47 -8.25 -11.88 18.21
C CYS A 47 -8.97 -13.23 18.32
N GLU A 48 -10.22 -13.22 18.76
CA GLU A 48 -11.04 -14.43 18.93
C GLU A 48 -11.17 -15.25 17.64
N LYS A 49 -11.34 -14.57 16.49
CA LYS A 49 -11.52 -15.23 15.18
C LYS A 49 -10.26 -15.94 14.67
N CYS A 50 -9.09 -15.47 15.09
CA CYS A 50 -7.81 -16.07 14.70
C CYS A 50 -7.20 -16.92 15.83
N ASP A 51 -7.83 -16.95 17.00
CA ASP A 51 -7.34 -17.61 18.21
C ASP A 51 -5.87 -17.27 18.51
N ALA A 52 -5.52 -15.98 18.41
CA ALA A 52 -4.14 -15.52 18.52
C ALA A 52 -4.03 -14.13 19.14
N ILE A 53 -2.92 -13.90 19.83
CA ILE A 53 -2.52 -12.56 20.26
C ILE A 53 -2.27 -11.71 19.02
N LYS A 54 -2.89 -10.54 19.01
CA LYS A 54 -2.88 -9.56 17.94
C LYS A 54 -2.05 -8.36 18.40
N PRO A 55 -0.84 -8.16 17.83
CA PRO A 55 -0.03 -6.98 18.12
C PRO A 55 -0.77 -5.68 17.84
N GLU A 56 -0.25 -4.57 18.37
CA GLU A 56 -0.72 -3.23 17.99
C GLU A 56 -0.66 -3.05 16.46
N ASP A 57 -1.56 -2.24 15.90
CA ASP A 57 -1.70 -1.96 14.46
C ASP A 57 -2.14 -3.12 13.55
N PHE A 58 -2.31 -4.33 14.07
CA PHE A 58 -3.00 -5.38 13.32
C PHE A 58 -4.52 -5.09 13.31
N HIS A 59 -5.23 -5.59 12.31
CA HIS A 59 -6.70 -5.61 12.28
C HIS A 59 -7.20 -6.89 11.62
N HIS A 60 -8.26 -7.50 12.17
CA HIS A 60 -8.85 -8.70 11.59
C HIS A 60 -9.77 -8.29 10.44
N CYS A 61 -9.48 -8.78 9.24
CA CYS A 61 -10.41 -8.66 8.12
C CYS A 61 -11.27 -9.91 8.04
N SER A 62 -12.58 -9.75 8.23
CA SER A 62 -13.55 -10.85 8.13
C SER A 62 -13.63 -11.46 6.73
N VAL A 63 -13.38 -10.67 5.68
CA VAL A 63 -13.39 -11.14 4.28
C VAL A 63 -12.13 -11.97 3.97
N CYS A 64 -10.95 -11.49 4.39
CA CYS A 64 -9.69 -12.21 4.21
C CYS A 64 -9.51 -13.37 5.21
N GLY A 65 -10.34 -13.45 6.26
CA GLY A 65 -10.32 -14.47 7.31
C GLY A 65 -9.06 -14.45 8.19
N ARG A 66 -8.37 -13.31 8.30
CA ARG A 66 -7.06 -13.22 8.96
C ARG A 66 -6.74 -11.80 9.45
N CYS A 67 -5.80 -11.71 10.39
CA CYS A 67 -5.23 -10.44 10.84
C CYS A 67 -4.23 -9.88 9.82
N ILE A 68 -4.36 -8.58 9.53
CA ILE A 68 -3.55 -7.82 8.58
C ILE A 68 -2.79 -6.72 9.34
N SER A 69 -1.47 -6.67 9.16
CA SER A 69 -0.58 -5.65 9.75
C SER A 69 -0.81 -4.29 9.10
N HIS A 70 -0.96 -3.22 9.91
CA HIS A 70 -1.31 -1.86 9.46
C HIS A 70 -2.37 -1.89 8.35
N MET A 71 -3.47 -2.60 8.63
CA MET A 71 -4.56 -2.76 7.69
C MET A 71 -5.09 -1.40 7.26
N ASP A 72 -5.23 -1.20 5.96
CA ASP A 72 -5.81 0.00 5.39
C ASP A 72 -7.27 -0.20 5.02
N HIS A 73 -7.56 -1.22 4.21
CA HIS A 73 -8.91 -1.64 3.88
C HIS A 73 -8.88 -3.01 3.18
N HIS A 74 -10.04 -3.66 3.10
CA HIS A 74 -10.24 -4.73 2.13
C HIS A 74 -10.70 -4.11 0.81
N CYS A 75 -9.99 -4.38 -0.28
CA CYS A 75 -10.29 -3.80 -1.58
C CYS A 75 -11.04 -4.83 -2.45
N PRO A 76 -12.33 -4.61 -2.76
CA PRO A 76 -13.11 -5.54 -3.58
C PRO A 76 -12.52 -5.73 -4.99
N TRP A 77 -11.88 -4.68 -5.53
CA TRP A 77 -11.32 -4.67 -6.88
C TRP A 77 -10.07 -5.54 -7.04
N THR A 78 -9.31 -5.73 -5.96
CA THR A 78 -8.15 -6.64 -5.96
C THR A 78 -8.49 -7.98 -5.30
N SER A 79 -9.72 -8.13 -4.77
CA SER A 79 -10.13 -9.26 -3.93
C SER A 79 -9.12 -9.55 -2.81
N ASN A 80 -8.45 -8.51 -2.31
CA ASN A 80 -7.35 -8.64 -1.38
C ASN A 80 -7.32 -7.48 -0.38
N CYS A 81 -6.66 -7.73 0.75
CA CYS A 81 -6.47 -6.73 1.78
C CYS A 81 -5.29 -5.81 1.43
N VAL A 82 -5.51 -4.49 1.52
CA VAL A 82 -4.43 -3.49 1.49
C VAL A 82 -3.97 -3.30 2.92
N GLY A 83 -2.72 -3.67 3.19
CA GLY A 83 -2.04 -3.46 4.46
C GLY A 83 -0.57 -3.19 4.21
N LEU A 84 0.28 -3.19 5.24
CA LEU A 84 1.69 -2.81 5.09
C LEU A 84 2.42 -3.56 3.95
N ARG A 85 2.25 -4.89 3.88
CA ARG A 85 2.92 -5.72 2.87
C ARG A 85 2.45 -5.45 1.44
N THR A 86 1.17 -5.13 1.24
CA THR A 86 0.56 -4.93 -0.08
C THR A 86 0.40 -3.47 -0.47
N LYS A 87 0.68 -2.53 0.44
CA LYS A 87 0.47 -1.09 0.23
C LYS A 87 1.23 -0.55 -0.98
N LYS A 88 2.53 -0.89 -1.11
CA LYS A 88 3.36 -0.45 -2.24
C LYS A 88 2.76 -0.86 -3.58
N VAL A 89 2.44 -2.14 -3.76
CA VAL A 89 1.92 -2.67 -5.03
C VAL A 89 0.54 -2.11 -5.34
N PHE A 90 -0.27 -1.83 -4.32
CA PHE A 90 -1.55 -1.16 -4.47
C PHE A 90 -1.41 0.31 -4.93
N ILE A 91 -0.49 1.07 -4.34
CA ILE A 91 -0.23 2.47 -4.77
C ILE A 91 0.30 2.51 -6.20
N LEU A 92 1.21 1.59 -6.58
CA LEU A 92 1.71 1.48 -7.95
C LEU A 92 0.60 1.07 -8.92
N PHE A 93 -0.30 0.17 -8.53
CA PHE A 93 -1.49 -0.16 -9.32
C PHE A 93 -2.36 1.08 -9.59
N LEU A 94 -2.67 1.90 -8.58
CA LEU A 94 -3.43 3.13 -8.77
C LEU A 94 -2.71 4.11 -9.71
N PHE A 95 -1.40 4.30 -9.51
CA PHE A 95 -0.57 5.19 -10.32
C PHE A 95 -0.53 4.77 -11.80
N TYR A 96 -0.15 3.51 -12.07
CA TYR A 96 0.00 3.03 -13.44
C TYR A 96 -1.34 2.89 -14.15
N THR A 97 -2.42 2.53 -13.46
CA THR A 97 -3.77 2.52 -14.05
C THR A 97 -4.22 3.94 -14.40
N SER A 98 -4.05 4.90 -13.48
CA SER A 98 -4.42 6.30 -13.71
C SER A 98 -3.68 6.88 -14.92
N ILE A 99 -2.35 6.74 -14.96
CA ILE A 99 -1.54 7.27 -16.07
C ILE A 99 -1.86 6.55 -17.38
N SER A 100 -2.03 5.22 -17.39
CA SER A 100 -2.41 4.49 -18.61
C SER A 100 -3.74 5.01 -19.17
N CYS A 101 -4.76 5.13 -18.32
CA CYS A 101 -6.07 5.65 -18.71
C CYS A 101 -6.02 7.10 -19.22
N LEU A 102 -5.30 7.99 -18.53
CA LEU A 102 -5.15 9.39 -18.94
C LEU A 102 -4.35 9.52 -20.24
N TRP A 103 -3.30 8.73 -20.39
CA TRP A 103 -2.44 8.71 -21.58
C TRP A 103 -3.22 8.23 -22.81
N SER A 104 -3.87 7.06 -22.74
CA SER A 104 -4.67 6.54 -23.85
C SER A 104 -5.85 7.49 -24.16
N GLY A 105 -6.47 8.08 -23.13
CA GLY A 105 -7.52 9.09 -23.27
C GLY A 105 -7.05 10.33 -24.05
N ALA A 106 -5.89 10.89 -23.66
CA ALA A 106 -5.31 12.07 -24.29
C ALA A 106 -4.91 11.83 -25.76
N LEU A 107 -4.44 10.62 -26.10
CA LEU A 107 -4.08 10.27 -27.48
C LEU A 107 -5.31 10.23 -28.42
N LEU A 108 -6.48 9.90 -27.90
CA LEU A 108 -7.69 9.67 -28.70
C LEU A 108 -8.67 10.85 -28.66
N ILE A 109 -8.46 11.85 -27.79
CA ILE A 109 -9.43 12.93 -27.52
C ILE A 109 -9.74 13.81 -28.75
N ASN A 110 -8.77 14.00 -29.65
CA ASN A 110 -8.92 14.83 -30.86
C ASN A 110 -9.06 14.00 -32.14
N SER A 111 -9.11 12.68 -32.02
CA SER A 111 -9.15 11.77 -33.16
C SER A 111 -10.60 11.41 -33.52
N LYS A 112 -10.93 11.45 -34.81
CA LYS A 112 -12.25 11.01 -35.29
C LYS A 112 -12.34 9.49 -35.23
N HIS A 113 -13.19 8.97 -34.36
CA HIS A 113 -13.43 7.53 -34.21
C HIS A 113 -14.94 7.23 -34.19
N SER A 114 -15.30 5.95 -34.25
CA SER A 114 -16.67 5.49 -34.03
C SER A 114 -17.15 5.93 -32.64
N ILE A 115 -18.46 6.18 -32.51
CA ILE A 115 -19.12 6.52 -31.23
C ILE A 115 -18.74 5.55 -30.11
N PHE A 116 -18.57 4.26 -30.43
CA PHE A 116 -18.15 3.24 -29.48
C PHE A 116 -16.77 3.54 -28.88
N VAL A 117 -15.80 3.92 -29.72
CA VAL A 117 -14.44 4.25 -29.29
C VAL A 117 -14.43 5.56 -28.49
N SER A 118 -15.24 6.54 -28.88
CA SER A 118 -15.40 7.80 -28.13
C SER A 118 -15.94 7.55 -26.72
N ILE A 119 -16.93 6.66 -26.57
CA ILE A 119 -17.47 6.29 -25.25
C ILE A 119 -16.40 5.62 -24.39
N ILE A 120 -15.68 4.63 -24.94
CA ILE A 120 -14.59 3.95 -24.21
C ILE A 120 -13.52 4.94 -23.77
N THR A 121 -13.15 5.87 -24.65
CA THR A 121 -12.14 6.90 -24.36
C THR A 121 -12.60 7.81 -23.22
N ALA A 122 -13.86 8.27 -23.25
CA ALA A 122 -14.42 9.12 -22.20
C ALA A 122 -14.48 8.39 -20.85
N LEU A 123 -14.93 7.12 -20.84
CA LEU A 123 -14.95 6.29 -19.63
C LEU A 123 -13.54 6.07 -19.08
N SER A 124 -12.58 5.75 -19.96
CA SER A 124 -11.18 5.56 -19.57
C SER A 124 -10.61 6.83 -18.95
N PHE A 125 -10.84 8.00 -19.56
CA PHE A 125 -10.40 9.28 -19.01
C PHE A 125 -11.05 9.57 -17.64
N GLY A 126 -12.34 9.30 -17.49
CA GLY A 126 -13.06 9.42 -16.22
C GLY A 126 -12.50 8.53 -15.11
N ILE A 127 -12.26 7.26 -15.41
CA ILE A 127 -11.64 6.30 -14.48
C ILE A 127 -10.21 6.74 -14.12
N GLY A 128 -9.44 7.22 -15.10
CA GLY A 128 -8.09 7.73 -14.89
C GLY A 128 -8.03 8.86 -13.87
N ASN A 129 -8.97 9.82 -13.96
CA ASN A 129 -9.09 10.93 -13.01
C ASN A 129 -9.53 10.45 -11.62
N LEU A 130 -10.53 9.57 -11.55
CA LEU A 130 -11.03 9.02 -10.29
C LEU A 130 -9.92 8.28 -9.52
N LEU A 131 -9.21 7.37 -10.21
CA LEU A 131 -8.09 6.63 -9.62
C LEU A 131 -6.90 7.55 -9.31
N GLY A 132 -6.67 8.59 -10.11
CA GLY A 132 -5.65 9.61 -9.84
C GLY A 132 -5.94 10.37 -8.55
N GLY A 133 -7.18 10.80 -8.33
CA GLY A 133 -7.61 11.41 -7.06
C GLY A 133 -7.43 10.46 -5.87
N TYR A 134 -7.78 9.19 -6.05
CA TYR A 134 -7.61 8.18 -5.00
C TYR A 134 -6.12 7.89 -4.71
N PHE A 135 -5.27 7.89 -5.73
CA PHE A 135 -3.81 7.82 -5.57
C PHE A 135 -3.28 8.99 -4.75
N VAL A 136 -3.68 10.22 -5.07
CA VAL A 136 -3.27 11.43 -4.32
C VAL A 136 -3.74 11.35 -2.87
N PHE A 137 -4.95 10.86 -2.61
CA PHE A 137 -5.43 10.62 -1.25
C PHE A 137 -4.53 9.63 -0.48
N HIS A 138 -4.11 8.52 -1.09
CA HIS A 138 -3.19 7.59 -0.45
C HIS A 138 -1.78 8.18 -0.23
N LEU A 139 -1.31 9.05 -1.11
CA LEU A 139 -0.06 9.81 -0.86
C LEU A 139 -0.20 10.76 0.34
N TYR A 140 -1.36 11.41 0.48
CA TYR A 140 -1.66 12.21 1.67
C TYR A 140 -1.67 11.36 2.94
N LEU A 141 -2.26 10.16 2.90
CA LEU A 141 -2.24 9.24 4.04
C LEU A 141 -0.81 8.81 4.40
N LEU A 142 0.03 8.49 3.41
CA LEU A 142 1.45 8.22 3.63
C LEU A 142 2.16 9.41 4.25
N TRP A 143 1.89 10.62 3.79
CA TRP A 143 2.50 11.81 4.37
C TRP A 143 2.16 11.96 5.85
N GLN A 144 0.91 11.72 6.20
CA GLN A 144 0.45 11.76 7.59
C GLN A 144 0.86 10.54 8.41
N GLY A 145 1.44 9.49 7.80
CA GLY A 145 1.73 8.24 8.50
C GLY A 145 0.47 7.55 9.02
N LYS A 146 -0.61 7.59 8.23
CA LYS A 146 -1.93 7.03 8.56
C LYS A 146 -2.34 5.93 7.60
N THR A 147 -3.13 4.98 8.09
CA THR A 147 -3.98 4.15 7.23
C THR A 147 -5.33 4.84 6.97
N THR A 148 -6.09 4.36 5.98
CA THR A 148 -7.48 4.81 5.77
C THR A 148 -8.34 4.52 7.00
N LEU A 149 -8.12 3.39 7.70
CA LEU A 149 -8.80 3.11 8.97
C LEU A 149 -8.49 4.17 10.02
N ASP A 150 -7.22 4.56 10.17
CA ASP A 150 -6.83 5.59 11.15
C ASP A 150 -7.44 6.95 10.80
N PHE A 151 -7.45 7.30 9.52
CA PHE A 151 -8.10 8.52 9.04
C PHE A 151 -9.60 8.53 9.34
N MET A 152 -10.31 7.45 9.02
CA MET A 152 -11.75 7.32 9.30
C MET A 152 -12.06 7.29 10.80
N ALA A 153 -11.17 6.69 11.61
CA ALA A 153 -11.29 6.65 13.05
C ALA A 153 -10.84 7.95 13.74
N GLY A 154 -10.41 8.97 12.98
CA GLY A 154 -9.93 10.23 13.53
C GLY A 154 -8.65 10.10 14.35
N ARG A 155 -7.87 9.03 14.18
CA ARG A 155 -6.64 8.79 14.92
C ARG A 155 -5.51 9.70 14.43
N SER A 156 -4.62 10.05 15.35
CA SER A 156 -3.37 10.73 15.03
C SER A 156 -2.45 9.82 14.23
N GLY A 157 -1.69 10.40 13.30
CA GLY A 157 -0.68 9.68 12.55
C GLY A 157 0.63 9.63 13.31
N ASN A 158 1.61 8.89 12.78
CA ASN A 158 2.94 8.87 13.38
C ASN A 158 3.69 10.21 13.18
N LYS A 159 4.77 10.44 13.95
CA LYS A 159 5.54 11.69 13.93
C LYS A 159 6.86 11.61 13.15
N LEU A 160 7.03 10.58 12.31
CA LEU A 160 8.32 10.29 11.65
C LEU A 160 8.65 11.23 10.48
N GLY A 161 7.64 11.91 9.93
CA GLY A 161 7.77 12.77 8.74
C GLY A 161 7.63 12.01 7.42
N PHE A 162 7.48 12.76 6.31
CA PHE A 162 7.11 12.22 5.01
C PHE A 162 8.06 11.14 4.49
N VAL A 163 9.37 11.41 4.52
CA VAL A 163 10.38 10.53 3.93
C VAL A 163 10.43 9.18 4.65
N ALA A 164 10.38 9.21 5.98
CA ALA A 164 10.36 7.99 6.79
C ALA A 164 9.08 7.19 6.52
N ASN A 165 7.91 7.83 6.56
CA ASN A 165 6.64 7.17 6.27
C ASN A 165 6.58 6.54 4.88
N PHE A 166 7.19 7.20 3.90
CA PHE A 166 7.32 6.65 2.56
C PHE A 166 8.24 5.42 2.54
N ARG A 167 9.39 5.47 3.23
CA ARG A 167 10.37 4.37 3.31
C ARG A 167 9.84 3.14 4.04
N VAL A 168 8.99 3.30 5.06
CA VAL A 168 8.28 2.18 5.70
C VAL A 168 7.55 1.31 4.67
N ASN A 169 6.97 1.93 3.63
CA ASN A 169 6.16 1.24 2.64
C ASN A 169 6.95 0.86 1.37
N PHE A 170 7.88 1.72 0.93
CA PHE A 170 8.59 1.57 -0.34
C PHE A 170 10.00 0.97 -0.20
N GLY A 171 10.54 0.92 1.01
CA GLY A 171 11.91 0.54 1.33
C GLY A 171 12.89 1.72 1.23
N HIS A 172 14.17 1.47 1.54
CA HIS A 172 15.24 2.47 1.38
C HIS A 172 15.76 2.56 -0.05
N GLU A 173 15.62 1.49 -0.83
CA GLU A 173 16.13 1.39 -2.20
C GLU A 173 15.26 2.18 -3.18
N TRP A 174 15.55 3.47 -3.32
CA TRP A 174 14.77 4.40 -4.13
C TRP A 174 14.62 3.96 -5.60
N TRP A 175 15.61 3.26 -6.16
CA TRP A 175 15.54 2.75 -7.53
C TRP A 175 14.51 1.62 -7.70
N LEU A 176 14.06 0.99 -6.61
CA LEU A 176 12.98 0.00 -6.63
C LEU A 176 11.59 0.62 -6.51
N TYR A 177 11.47 1.94 -6.31
CA TYR A 177 10.18 2.61 -6.11
C TYR A 177 9.19 2.42 -7.27
N PRO A 178 9.58 2.56 -8.56
CA PRO A 178 8.61 2.36 -9.65
C PRO A 178 8.26 0.88 -9.85
N PHE A 179 9.07 -0.05 -9.36
CA PHE A 179 8.86 -1.46 -9.63
C PHE A 179 7.92 -2.09 -8.59
N PRO A 180 6.95 -2.93 -9.01
CA PRO A 180 6.04 -3.67 -8.13
C PRO A 180 6.74 -4.85 -7.43
N ILE A 181 7.90 -4.56 -6.84
CA ILE A 181 8.74 -5.51 -6.11
C ILE A 181 8.66 -5.16 -4.63
N LEU A 182 8.38 -6.17 -3.81
CA LEU A 182 8.38 -6.03 -2.35
C LEU A 182 9.79 -5.64 -1.87
N PRO A 183 9.92 -4.57 -1.08
CA PRO A 183 11.21 -4.17 -0.54
C PRO A 183 11.79 -5.28 0.36
N PRO A 184 13.12 -5.47 0.38
CA PRO A 184 13.75 -6.54 1.16
C PRO A 184 13.43 -6.50 2.65
N SER A 185 13.23 -5.30 3.23
CA SER A 185 12.81 -5.11 4.63
C SER A 185 11.49 -5.81 4.94
N ILE A 186 10.48 -5.61 4.10
CA ILE A 186 9.15 -6.23 4.25
C ILE A 186 9.17 -7.72 3.85
N ARG A 187 10.08 -8.14 2.96
CA ARG A 187 10.19 -9.52 2.46
C ARG A 187 10.52 -10.53 3.57
N HIS A 188 11.38 -10.16 4.52
CA HIS A 188 11.87 -11.06 5.56
C HIS A 188 11.02 -11.06 6.84
N GLY A 189 9.83 -10.45 6.81
CA GLY A 189 9.00 -10.37 8.01
C GLY A 189 9.51 -9.38 9.06
N GLN A 190 10.61 -8.68 8.78
CA GLN A 190 11.08 -7.58 9.62
C GLN A 190 10.20 -6.36 9.38
N LEU A 191 9.19 -6.19 10.22
CA LEU A 191 8.63 -4.86 10.38
C LEU A 191 9.71 -4.00 11.02
N MET A 192 10.30 -3.10 10.24
CA MET A 192 10.96 -1.96 10.85
C MET A 192 9.83 -1.20 11.55
N ARG A 193 9.80 -1.29 12.88
CA ARG A 193 8.85 -0.55 13.70
C ARG A 193 9.10 0.93 13.41
N SER A 194 8.06 1.76 13.47
CA SER A 194 8.22 3.22 13.48
C SER A 194 9.33 3.66 14.43
N ASP A 195 9.45 2.94 15.54
CA ASP A 195 10.39 3.19 16.63
C ASP A 195 11.83 2.81 16.24
N ASP A 196 12.04 1.83 15.36
CA ASP A 196 13.37 1.46 14.84
C ASP A 196 13.88 2.45 13.79
N GLU A 197 12.98 3.01 12.97
CA GLU A 197 13.34 4.09 12.05
C GLU A 197 13.58 5.40 12.80
N CYS A 198 12.78 5.69 13.83
CA CYS A 198 13.03 6.78 14.77
C CYS A 198 14.39 6.58 15.48
N ALA A 199 14.70 5.36 15.94
CA ALA A 199 15.97 5.03 16.58
C ALA A 199 17.17 5.13 15.62
N LYS A 200 17.02 4.77 14.35
CA LYS A 200 18.06 4.98 13.32
C LYS A 200 18.25 6.46 12.99
N LEU A 201 17.15 7.21 12.84
CA LEU A 201 17.20 8.66 12.62
C LEU A 201 17.83 9.41 13.81
N HIS A 202 17.66 8.91 15.03
CA HIS A 202 18.34 9.45 16.22
C HIS A 202 19.77 8.92 16.41
N GLY A 203 20.07 7.70 15.94
CA GLY A 203 21.41 7.09 15.98
C GLY A 203 22.38 7.63 14.94
N ASP A 204 21.87 8.18 13.82
CA ASP A 204 22.67 8.86 12.80
C ASP A 204 23.01 10.33 13.19
N ILE A 205 22.67 10.78 14.41
CA ILE A 205 22.95 12.13 14.96
C ILE A 205 24.02 12.08 16.08
N ILE A 206 24.86 11.03 16.13
CA ILE A 206 26.06 11.02 17.01
C ILE A 206 27.31 10.67 16.19
#